data_AF-A0A930R494-F1
#
_entry.id   AF-A0A930R494-F1
#
_cell.length_a   1.000
_cell.length_b   1.000
_cell.length_c   1.000
_cell.angle_alpha   90.00
_cell.angle_beta   90.00
_cell.angle_gamma   90.00
#
_symmetry.space_group_name_H-M   'P 1'
#
loop_
_entity.id
_entity.type
_entity.pdbx_description
1 polymer ?
#
loop_
_entity_poly.entity_id
_entity_poly.type
_entity_poly.pdbx_seq_one_letter_code
_entity_poly.pdbx_strand_id
1 'polypeptide(L)' 'MAAYDEHYKGAVQPIELMRAQMSKEEFMGFLRGNIIKYASRCGKKDGIIKETAKLLQYAVWLHQTAKNEKLKID' A
#
# COMPACT_ATOMS: atom_id res chain seq x y z
N MET A 1 -1.39 -10.85 -8.55
CA MET A 1 -1.91 -9.72 -7.75
C MET A 1 -2.19 -10.24 -6.36
N ALA A 2 -1.89 -9.46 -5.32
CA ALA A 2 -2.12 -9.88 -3.93
C ALA A 2 -3.61 -10.22 -3.75
N ALA A 3 -3.91 -11.38 -3.19
CA ALA A 3 -5.27 -11.86 -3.00
C ALA A 3 -6.10 -10.84 -2.20
N TYR A 4 -7.32 -10.61 -2.67
CA TYR A 4 -8.37 -9.80 -2.04
C TYR A 4 -8.57 -10.29 -0.59
N ASP A 5 -8.18 -9.46 0.38
CA ASP A 5 -8.34 -9.75 1.81
C ASP A 5 -9.63 -9.04 2.28
N GLU A 6 -10.65 -9.81 2.66
CA GLU A 6 -11.97 -9.31 3.07
C GLU A 6 -11.95 -8.44 4.34
N HIS A 7 -10.77 -8.21 4.93
CA HIS A 7 -10.57 -7.59 6.23
C HIS A 7 -11.01 -6.11 6.35
N TYR A 8 -11.41 -5.47 5.25
CA TYR A 8 -11.91 -4.08 5.25
C TYR A 8 -13.18 -3.91 4.39
N LYS A 9 -14.30 -4.53 4.78
CA LYS A 9 -15.62 -4.31 4.13
C LYS A 9 -16.32 -3.04 4.65
N GLY A 10 -15.63 -1.90 4.66
CA GLY A 10 -16.20 -0.59 4.99
C GLY A 10 -16.61 0.19 3.73
N ALA A 11 -17.37 1.28 3.91
CA ALA A 11 -17.79 2.16 2.80
C ALA A 11 -16.62 2.84 2.07
N VAL A 12 -15.46 2.97 2.73
CA VAL A 12 -14.23 3.56 2.19
C VAL A 12 -13.05 2.73 2.68
N GLN A 13 -12.11 2.41 1.79
CA GLN A 13 -10.89 1.71 2.20
C GLN A 13 -9.97 2.68 2.96
N PRO A 14 -9.28 2.25 4.04
CA PRO A 14 -8.38 3.14 4.80
C PRO A 14 -7.36 3.88 3.94
N ILE A 15 -6.83 3.24 2.89
CA ILE A 15 -5.86 3.85 1.97
C ILE A 15 -6.46 5.04 1.19
N GLU A 16 -7.74 4.99 0.85
CA GLU A 16 -8.45 6.07 0.17
C GLU A 16 -8.65 7.26 1.09
N LEU A 17 -9.05 6.99 2.34
CA LEU A 17 -9.17 8.02 3.38
C LEU A 17 -7.83 8.72 3.59
N MET A 18 -6.73 7.96 3.73
CA MET A 18 -5.40 8.52 3.89
C MET A 18 -4.99 9.40 2.70
N ARG A 19 -5.24 8.94 1.47
CA ARG A 19 -4.96 9.73 0.26
C ARG A 19 -5.77 11.02 0.21
N ALA A 20 -7.03 11.01 0.66
CA ALA A 20 -7.89 12.18 0.65
C ALA A 20 -7.53 13.22 1.71
N GLN A 21 -6.92 12.79 2.83
CA GLN A 21 -6.61 13.65 3.97
C GLN A 21 -5.16 14.16 3.99
N MET A 22 -4.22 13.41 3.40
CA MET A 22 -2.80 13.76 3.38
C MET A 22 -2.44 14.63 2.18
N SER A 23 -1.42 15.48 2.33
CA SER A 23 -0.73 16.05 1.17
C SER A 23 -0.12 14.94 0.31
N LYS A 24 0.19 15.26 -0.95
CA LYS A 24 0.82 14.31 -1.86
C LYS A 24 2.17 13.82 -1.30
N GLU A 25 2.96 14.74 -0.76
CA GLU A 25 4.28 14.45 -0.17
C GLU A 25 4.16 13.52 1.03
N GLU A 26 3.23 13.79 1.96
CA GLU A 26 2.97 12.95 3.13
C GLU A 26 2.50 11.56 2.72
N PHE A 27 1.57 11.47 1.76
CA PHE A 27 1.07 10.20 1.27
C PHE A 27 2.18 9.37 0.61
N MET A 28 3.02 10.00 -0.23
CA MET A 28 4.21 9.35 -0.80
C MET A 28 5.20 8.91 0.28
N GLY A 29 5.38 9.71 1.34
CA GLY A 29 6.17 9.37 2.51
C GLY A 29 5.64 8.12 3.23
N PHE A 30 4.34 8.06 3.47
CA PHE A 30 3.66 6.90 4.05
C PHE A 30 3.86 5.63 3.20
N LEU A 31 3.68 5.72 1.88
CA LEU A 31 3.88 4.58 0.97
C LEU A 31 5.32 4.09 1.00
N ARG A 32 6.31 5.00 0.94
CA ARG A 32 7.74 4.67 1.07
C ARG A 32 8.06 3.98 2.40
N GLY A 33 7.52 4.49 3.50
CA GLY A 33 7.69 3.87 4.82
C GLY A 33 7.15 2.44 4.86
N ASN A 34 6.01 2.18 4.23
CA ASN A 34 5.46 0.84 4.12
C ASN A 34 6.34 -0.09 3.26
N ILE A 35 6.88 0.40 2.14
CA ILE A 35 7.83 -0.38 1.31
C ILE A 35 9.04 -0.81 2.16
N ILE A 36 9.65 0.11 2.90
CA ILE A 36 10.78 -0.18 3.79
C ILE A 36 10.40 -1.21 4.86
N LYS A 37 9.21 -1.06 5.47
CA LYS A 37 8.68 -1.98 6.47
C LYS A 37 8.55 -3.40 5.94
N TYR A 38 7.88 -3.58 4.79
CA TYR A 38 7.64 -4.91 4.20
C TYR A 38 8.92 -5.53 3.64
N ALA A 39 9.83 -4.74 3.09
CA ALA A 39 11.16 -5.21 2.69
C ALA A 39 11.96 -5.72 3.91
N SER A 40 12.00 -4.95 5.00
CA SER A 40 12.76 -5.29 6.22
C SER A 40 12.20 -6.50 6.97
N ARG A 41 10.88 -6.73 6.87
CA ARG A 41 10.14 -7.83 7.50
C ARG A 41 10.10 -9.11 6.67
N CYS A 42 10.46 -9.06 5.39
CA CYS A 42 10.34 -10.18 4.47
C CYS A 42 11.01 -11.46 5.04
N GLY A 43 10.22 -12.52 5.21
CA GLY A 43 10.68 -13.80 5.77
C GLY A 43 10.87 -13.83 7.29
N LYS A 44 10.52 -12.77 8.04
CA LYS A 44 10.70 -12.68 9.49
C LYS A 44 9.41 -12.71 10.31
N LYS A 45 8.27 -12.29 9.75
CA LYS A 45 6.98 -12.24 10.47
C LYS A 45 5.89 -13.03 9.77
N ASP A 46 5.53 -12.65 8.55
CA ASP A 46 4.60 -13.42 7.71
C ASP A 46 5.39 -14.20 6.64
N GLY A 47 4.70 -15.11 5.94
CA GLY A 47 5.28 -15.85 4.80
C GLY A 47 5.77 -14.91 3.68
N ILE A 48 6.86 -15.31 3.01
CA ILE A 48 7.56 -14.49 2.01
C ILE A 48 6.64 -13.97 0.90
N ILE A 49 5.68 -14.78 0.44
CA ILE A 49 4.72 -14.39 -0.60
C ILE A 49 3.79 -13.26 -0.11
N LYS A 50 3.34 -13.30 1.14
CA LYS A 50 2.45 -12.28 1.72
C LYS A 50 3.19 -10.95 1.90
N GLU A 51 4.42 -10.99 2.41
CA GLU A 51 5.25 -9.79 2.61
C GLU A 51 5.62 -9.14 1.25
N THR A 52 6.06 -9.94 0.27
CA THR A 52 6.40 -9.44 -1.08
C THR A 52 5.18 -8.92 -1.85
N ALA A 53 4.01 -9.55 -1.69
CA ALA A 53 2.77 -9.05 -2.28
C ALA A 53 2.37 -7.67 -1.74
N LYS A 54 2.51 -7.44 -0.43
CA LYS A 54 2.30 -6.10 0.17
C LYS A 54 3.34 -5.10 -0.32
N LEU A 55 4.62 -5.47 -0.37
CA LEU A 55 5.68 -4.63 -0.91
C LEU A 55 5.34 -4.13 -2.33
N LEU A 56 4.96 -5.06 -3.22
CA LEU A 56 4.58 -4.74 -4.60
C LEU A 56 3.38 -3.79 -4.64
N GLN A 57 2.35 -4.03 -3.81
CA GLN A 57 1.16 -3.19 -3.76
C GLN A 57 1.49 -1.74 -3.38
N TYR A 58 2.30 -1.53 -2.33
CA TYR A 58 2.73 -0.18 -1.94
C TYR A 58 3.61 0.49 -3.00
N ALA A 59 4.45 -0.26 -3.72
CA ALA A 59 5.25 0.26 -4.82
C ALA A 59 4.39 0.73 -6.00
N VAL A 60 3.36 -0.04 -6.37
CA VAL A 60 2.39 0.34 -7.42
C VAL A 60 1.65 1.61 -7.03
N TRP A 61 1.14 1.70 -5.79
CA TRP A 61 0.46 2.91 -5.32
C TRP A 61 1.38 4.13 -5.27
N LEU A 62 2.66 3.95 -4.94
CA LEU A 62 3.64 5.05 -4.95
C LEU A 62 3.84 5.58 -6.38
N HIS A 63 3.99 4.68 -7.36
CA HIS A 63 4.12 5.05 -8.76
C HIS A 63 2.88 5.79 -9.28
N GLN A 64 1.68 5.27 -8.97
CA GLN A 64 0.41 5.91 -9.34
C GLN A 64 0.27 7.29 -8.71
N THR A 65 0.61 7.43 -7.43
CA THR A 65 0.58 8.72 -6.73
C THR A 65 1.54 9.72 -7.37
N ALA A 66 2.76 9.29 -7.70
CA ALA A 66 3.74 10.15 -8.37
C ALA A 66 3.19 10.68 -9.71
N LYS A 67 2.50 9.83 -10.48
CA LYS A 67 1.82 10.17 -11.75
C LYS A 67 0.49 10.93 -11.60
N ASN A 68 0.04 11.22 -10.37
CA ASN A 68 -1.28 11.79 -10.08
C ASN A 68 -2.47 10.91 -10.57
N GLU A 69 -2.28 9.60 -10.66
CA GLU A 69 -3.31 8.65 -11.08
C GLU A 69 -4.20 8.22 -9.92
N LYS A 70 -5.41 7.73 -10.20
CA LYS A 70 -6.23 7.03 -9.18
C LYS A 70 -5.54 5.73 -8.75
N LEU A 71 -5.70 5.36 -7.47
CA LEU A 71 -5.16 4.09 -6.97
C LEU A 71 -5.99 2.96 -7.56
N LYS A 72 -5.33 1.87 -7.93
CA LYS A 72 -6.00 0.59 -8.19
C LYS A 72 -6.13 -0.15 -6.87
N ILE A 73 -7.34 -0.44 -6.46
CA ILE A 73 -7.69 -1.07 -5.18
C ILE A 73 -8.51 -2.29 -5.56
N ASP A 74 -7.84 -3.21 -6.25
CA ASP A 74 -8.41 -4.45 -6.77
C ASP A 74 -7.89 -5.63 -5.95
#